data_AF-A0A2D5GUH6-F1
#
_entry.id   AF-A0A2D5GUH6-F1
#
_cell.length_a   1.000
_cell.length_b   1.000
_cell.length_c   1.000
_cell.angle_alpha   90.00
_cell.angle_beta   90.00
_cell.angle_gamma   90.00
#
_symmetry.space_group_name_H-M   'P 1'
#
loop_
_entity.id
_entity.type
_entity.pdbx_description
1 polymer ?
#
loop_
_entity_poly.entity_id
_entity_poly.type
_entity_poly.pdbx_seq_one_letter_code
_entity_poly.pdbx_strand_id
1 'polypeptide(L)'
;MPKTIEATYDPSKVWKPIEEGIYPAHIKGISSKEVHTRAGEAIVVNMRYRVADEVTKYTQPLWEMDGYKYVTDDDDQRVPLTNGKGEQSVSTCEHLKGKEFQDNGFFIFTDSSASTKNRRYFELLNNLEINCEETDLDGNKVKKLVLIEEDDVVGKPVMVTVKRQEFVTSETKHLPVEQQERRHTFKVFNVVLWGEGQQLDATELDEDVPF
;
A
#
# COMPACT_ATOMS: atom_id res chain seq x y z
N MET A 1 -3.91 46.84 -5.31
CA MET A 1 -2.52 46.35 -5.27
C MET A 1 -2.55 44.89 -4.85
N PRO A 2 -1.75 44.00 -5.48
CA PRO A 2 -1.59 42.63 -5.00
C PRO A 2 -1.04 42.64 -3.57
N LYS A 3 -1.51 41.70 -2.73
CA LYS A 3 -1.06 41.56 -1.34
C LYS A 3 0.09 40.57 -1.29
N THR A 4 1.24 40.98 -0.77
CA THR A 4 2.37 40.08 -0.55
C THR A 4 2.02 39.08 0.56
N ILE A 5 2.27 37.80 0.30
CA ILE A 5 2.16 36.72 1.28
C ILE A 5 3.51 36.02 1.37
N GLU A 6 3.80 35.37 2.49
CA GLU A 6 5.07 34.64 2.74
C GLU A 6 5.11 33.28 2.04
N ALA A 7 4.53 33.17 0.84
CA ALA A 7 4.56 31.95 0.04
C ALA A 7 5.82 31.94 -0.85
N THR A 8 6.53 30.81 -0.87
CA THR A 8 7.70 30.59 -1.72
C THR A 8 7.39 29.48 -2.74
N TYR A 9 8.01 29.58 -3.92
CA TYR A 9 7.97 28.54 -4.94
C TYR A 9 9.42 28.18 -5.30
N ASP A 10 9.79 26.91 -5.07
CA ASP A 10 11.09 26.38 -5.46
C ASP A 10 10.96 25.66 -6.81
N PRO A 11 11.41 26.25 -7.92
CA PRO A 11 11.28 25.65 -9.24
C PRO A 11 12.15 24.39 -9.42
N SER A 12 13.09 24.12 -8.49
CA SER A 12 13.92 22.91 -8.53
C SER A 12 13.21 21.69 -7.95
N LYS A 13 12.20 21.89 -7.10
CA LYS A 13 11.40 20.83 -6.47
C LYS A 13 10.13 20.59 -7.27
N VAL A 14 10.29 19.84 -8.36
CA VAL A 14 9.16 19.40 -9.17
C VAL A 14 8.41 18.32 -8.38
N TRP A 15 7.12 18.57 -8.10
CA TRP A 15 6.24 17.56 -7.52
C TRP A 15 6.18 16.34 -8.44
N LYS A 16 6.30 15.14 -7.85
CA LYS A 16 6.20 13.87 -8.57
C LYS A 16 5.02 13.07 -8.02
N PRO A 17 4.14 12.53 -8.90
CA PRO A 17 3.07 11.67 -8.45
C PRO A 17 3.59 10.32 -7.97
N ILE A 18 2.87 9.71 -7.03
CA ILE A 18 3.05 8.31 -6.69
C ILE A 18 2.47 7.48 -7.84
N GLU A 19 3.22 6.49 -8.32
CA GLU A 19 2.71 5.52 -9.29
C GLU A 19 2.38 4.18 -8.63
N GLU A 20 1.59 3.37 -9.32
CA GLU A 20 1.41 1.98 -8.93
C GLU A 20 2.68 1.20 -9.24
N GLY A 21 3.06 0.28 -8.37
CA GLY A 21 4.32 -0.42 -8.52
C GLY A 21 4.65 -1.33 -7.34
N ILE A 22 5.82 -1.93 -7.42
CA ILE A 22 6.40 -2.74 -6.36
C ILE A 22 7.59 -1.96 -5.81
N TYR A 23 7.56 -1.68 -4.50
CA TYR A 23 8.57 -0.86 -3.84
C TYR A 23 9.18 -1.60 -2.65
N PRO A 24 10.49 -1.44 -2.39
CA PRO A 24 11.10 -1.92 -1.17
C PRO A 24 10.60 -1.10 0.01
N ALA A 25 10.27 -1.78 1.10
CA ALA A 25 9.72 -1.19 2.31
C ALA A 25 10.07 -2.03 3.54
N HIS A 26 9.77 -1.49 4.70
CA HIS A 26 9.82 -2.18 5.98
C HIS A 26 8.42 -2.19 6.59
N ILE A 27 8.09 -3.29 7.27
CA ILE A 27 6.87 -3.33 8.08
C ILE A 27 7.07 -2.38 9.26
N LYS A 28 6.30 -1.30 9.30
CA LYS A 28 6.38 -0.26 10.32
C LYS A 28 5.59 -0.63 11.57
N GLY A 29 4.47 -1.32 11.40
CA GLY A 29 3.63 -1.68 12.53
C GLY A 29 2.40 -2.47 12.13
N ILE A 30 1.77 -3.07 13.13
CA ILE A 30 0.56 -3.86 13.00
C ILE A 30 -0.50 -3.32 13.95
N SER A 31 -1.76 -3.53 13.62
CA SER A 31 -2.87 -3.31 14.53
C SER A 31 -3.92 -4.36 14.27
N SER A 32 -4.58 -4.83 15.32
CA SER A 32 -5.66 -5.81 15.21
C SER A 32 -6.90 -5.31 15.93
N LYS A 33 -8.07 -5.69 15.42
CA LYS A 33 -9.36 -5.45 16.08
C LYS A 33 -10.38 -6.49 15.68
N GLU A 34 -11.26 -6.82 16.61
CA GLU A 34 -12.44 -7.64 16.34
C GLU A 34 -13.51 -6.81 15.63
N VAL A 35 -14.15 -7.40 14.63
CA VAL A 35 -15.23 -6.77 13.87
C VAL A 35 -16.34 -7.78 13.61
N HIS A 36 -17.57 -7.29 13.62
CA HIS A 36 -18.72 -8.05 13.17
C HIS A 36 -18.98 -7.76 11.69
N THR A 37 -18.91 -8.78 10.84
CA THR A 37 -19.14 -8.66 9.39
C THR A 37 -20.40 -9.41 8.99
N ARG A 38 -20.90 -9.20 7.75
CA ARG A 38 -21.98 -10.02 7.18
C ARG A 38 -21.64 -11.51 7.10
N ALA A 39 -20.35 -11.84 7.12
CA ALA A 39 -19.83 -13.19 6.99
C ALA A 39 -19.56 -13.86 8.35
N GLY A 40 -19.83 -13.18 9.47
CA GLY A 40 -19.51 -13.61 10.83
C GLY A 40 -18.53 -12.69 11.54
N GLU A 41 -18.15 -13.09 12.74
CA GLU A 41 -17.09 -12.45 13.52
C GLU A 41 -15.73 -12.66 12.86
N ALA A 42 -14.93 -11.59 12.82
CA ALA A 42 -13.60 -11.63 12.24
C ALA A 42 -12.64 -10.76 13.04
N ILE A 43 -11.37 -11.14 13.03
CA ILE A 43 -10.27 -10.28 13.44
C ILE A 43 -9.72 -9.62 12.19
N VAL A 44 -9.60 -8.29 12.18
CA VAL A 44 -8.95 -7.55 11.10
C VAL A 44 -7.57 -7.16 11.55
N VAL A 45 -6.56 -7.59 10.81
CA VAL A 45 -5.16 -7.22 10.98
C VAL A 45 -4.79 -6.19 9.92
N ASN A 46 -4.38 -4.99 10.34
CA ASN A 46 -3.92 -3.92 9.48
C ASN A 46 -2.42 -3.70 9.65
N MET A 47 -1.68 -3.70 8.55
CA MET A 47 -0.26 -3.43 8.52
C MET A 47 0.03 -2.05 7.94
N ARG A 48 1.10 -1.45 8.46
CA ARG A 48 1.69 -0.20 7.97
C ARG A 48 3.08 -0.49 7.45
N TYR A 49 3.44 0.19 6.37
CA TYR A 49 4.71 0.00 5.68
C TYR A 49 5.38 1.34 5.46
N ARG A 50 6.68 1.42 5.74
CA ARG A 50 7.52 2.58 5.44
C ARG A 50 8.41 2.24 4.24
N VAL A 51 8.34 3.03 3.18
CA VAL A 51 9.18 2.81 1.99
C VAL A 51 10.64 3.00 2.35
N ALA A 52 11.46 2.02 1.96
CA ALA A 52 12.88 1.96 2.27
C ALA A 52 13.70 2.96 1.43
N ASP A 53 14.90 3.29 1.88
CA ASP A 53 15.80 4.24 1.22
C ASP A 53 16.25 3.77 -0.17
N GLU A 54 16.30 2.46 -0.36
CA GLU A 54 16.70 1.80 -1.60
C GLU A 54 15.70 2.02 -2.73
N VAL A 55 14.51 2.57 -2.45
CA VAL A 55 13.56 3.01 -3.48
C VAL A 55 14.17 4.03 -4.44
N THR A 56 15.21 4.75 -4.01
CA THR A 56 15.99 5.69 -4.85
C THR A 56 16.64 5.02 -6.06
N LYS A 57 16.89 3.70 -6.00
CA LYS A 57 17.42 2.88 -7.11
C LYS A 57 16.34 2.50 -8.13
N TYR A 58 15.07 2.71 -7.81
CA TYR A 58 13.93 2.40 -8.66
C TYR A 58 13.53 3.61 -9.49
N THR A 59 12.93 3.34 -10.64
CA THR A 59 12.40 4.37 -11.52
C THR A 59 10.92 4.14 -11.79
N GLN A 60 10.22 5.21 -12.11
CA GLN A 60 8.83 5.17 -12.55
C GLN A 60 8.67 5.90 -13.88
N PRO A 61 7.74 5.46 -14.74
CA PRO A 61 7.39 6.17 -15.96
C PRO A 61 6.85 7.57 -15.65
N LEU A 62 7.20 8.53 -16.48
CA LEU A 62 6.63 9.86 -16.46
C LEU A 62 5.48 9.97 -17.46
N TRP A 63 4.43 10.66 -17.02
CA TRP A 63 3.25 10.97 -17.81
C TRP A 63 3.15 12.48 -17.94
N GLU A 64 2.54 12.94 -19.03
CA GLU A 64 2.24 14.35 -19.19
C GLU A 64 1.22 14.80 -18.14
N MET A 65 1.43 16.01 -17.60
CA MET A 65 0.62 16.56 -16.53
C MET A 65 0.27 18.02 -16.81
N ASP A 66 -0.98 18.37 -16.53
CA ASP A 66 -1.45 19.75 -16.43
C ASP A 66 -1.71 20.08 -14.95
N GLY A 67 -0.76 20.79 -14.33
CA GLY A 67 -0.71 20.98 -12.89
C GLY A 67 -0.58 19.64 -12.14
N TYR A 68 -1.63 19.26 -11.40
CA TYR A 68 -1.68 18.02 -10.61
C TYR A 68 -2.52 16.90 -11.26
N LYS A 69 -2.96 17.10 -12.51
CA LYS A 69 -3.79 16.13 -13.25
C LYS A 69 -2.99 15.53 -14.40
N TYR A 70 -3.20 14.25 -14.66
CA TYR A 70 -2.66 13.61 -15.86
C TYR A 70 -3.38 14.12 -17.10
N VAL A 71 -2.62 14.37 -18.15
CA VAL A 71 -3.18 14.56 -19.49
C VAL A 71 -3.58 13.19 -20.04
N THR A 72 -4.79 13.10 -20.57
CA THR A 72 -5.33 11.88 -21.19
C THR A 72 -5.57 12.09 -22.68
N ASP A 73 -5.42 11.02 -23.47
CA ASP A 73 -5.80 10.98 -24.88
C ASP A 73 -7.30 10.77 -25.09
N ASP A 74 -7.71 10.60 -26.34
CA ASP A 74 -9.11 10.41 -26.75
C ASP A 74 -9.73 9.10 -26.22
N ASP A 75 -8.91 8.15 -25.75
CA ASP A 75 -9.31 6.86 -25.16
C ASP A 75 -9.22 6.86 -23.63
N ASP A 76 -9.14 8.05 -23.00
CA ASP A 76 -8.94 8.26 -21.57
C ASP A 76 -7.67 7.60 -21.00
N GLN A 77 -6.67 7.31 -21.84
CA GLN A 77 -5.38 6.77 -21.43
C GLN A 77 -4.39 7.90 -21.13
N ARG A 78 -3.52 7.71 -20.14
CA ARG A 78 -2.50 8.71 -19.79
C ARG A 78 -1.50 8.89 -20.93
N VAL A 79 -1.18 10.13 -21.27
CA VAL A 79 -0.20 10.43 -22.33
C VAL A 79 1.23 10.30 -21.77
N PRO A 80 2.10 9.45 -22.34
CA PRO A 80 3.46 9.26 -21.85
C PRO A 80 4.35 10.46 -22.19
N LEU A 81 5.14 10.94 -21.22
CA LEU A 81 6.10 12.01 -21.46
C LEU A 81 7.32 11.46 -22.20
N THR A 82 7.59 11.88 -23.44
CA THR A 82 8.67 11.29 -24.26
C THR A 82 10.02 12.01 -24.15
N ASN A 83 11.12 11.27 -24.24
CA ASN A 83 12.50 11.75 -24.07
C ASN A 83 13.11 12.29 -25.38
N GLY A 84 12.37 12.98 -26.24
CA GLY A 84 12.86 13.51 -27.52
C GLY A 84 13.36 12.48 -28.56
N LYS A 85 13.56 11.20 -28.16
CA LYS A 85 13.86 10.04 -29.01
C LYS A 85 12.63 9.15 -29.23
N GLY A 86 11.46 9.57 -28.70
CA GLY A 86 10.20 8.83 -28.80
C GLY A 86 10.01 7.74 -27.73
N GLU A 87 10.94 7.56 -26.79
CA GLU A 87 10.77 6.64 -25.67
C GLU A 87 10.16 7.35 -24.46
N GLN A 88 9.39 6.64 -23.64
CA GLN A 88 8.84 7.22 -22.41
C GLN A 88 9.97 7.56 -21.42
N SER A 89 9.94 8.79 -20.93
CA SER A 89 10.83 9.29 -19.90
C SER A 89 10.54 8.59 -18.57
N VAL A 90 11.59 8.37 -17.79
CA VAL A 90 11.48 7.81 -16.45
C VAL A 90 12.10 8.76 -15.43
N SER A 91 11.68 8.68 -14.18
CA SER A 91 12.30 9.41 -13.07
C SER A 91 12.56 8.50 -11.88
N THR A 92 13.51 8.90 -11.03
CA THR A 92 13.78 8.21 -9.77
C THR A 92 12.58 8.26 -8.82
N CYS A 93 12.36 7.17 -8.10
CA CYS A 93 11.33 7.05 -7.07
C CYS A 93 11.75 7.65 -5.71
N GLU A 94 12.75 8.53 -5.68
CA GLU A 94 13.29 9.16 -4.46
C GLU A 94 12.22 9.86 -3.61
N HIS A 95 11.23 10.49 -4.24
CA HIS A 95 10.10 11.12 -3.55
C HIS A 95 9.22 10.14 -2.75
N LEU A 96 9.37 8.83 -2.94
CA LEU A 96 8.70 7.80 -2.16
C LEU A 96 9.47 7.41 -0.90
N LYS A 97 10.75 7.77 -0.77
CA LYS A 97 11.57 7.43 0.40
C LYS A 97 10.88 7.88 1.69
N GLY A 98 10.73 6.97 2.65
CA GLY A 98 10.08 7.21 3.93
C GLY A 98 8.57 7.42 3.86
N LYS A 99 7.92 7.38 2.69
CA LYS A 99 6.46 7.43 2.61
C LYS A 99 5.85 6.21 3.28
N GLU A 100 4.69 6.44 3.90
CA GLU A 100 3.94 5.39 4.55
C GLU A 100 2.74 4.96 3.72
N PHE A 101 2.56 3.66 3.62
CA PHE A 101 1.36 3.05 3.05
C PHE A 101 0.70 2.12 4.07
N GLN A 102 -0.59 1.93 3.88
CA GLN A 102 -1.39 1.01 4.67
C GLN A 102 -2.07 0.02 3.73
N ASP A 103 -2.42 -1.15 4.23
CA ASP A 103 -3.26 -2.11 3.52
C ASP A 103 -4.77 -1.83 3.71
N ASN A 104 -5.59 -2.78 3.25
CA ASN A 104 -7.04 -2.83 3.44
C ASN A 104 -7.49 -3.68 4.63
N GLY A 105 -6.54 -4.23 5.38
CA GLY A 105 -6.76 -5.21 6.40
C GLY A 105 -6.85 -6.64 5.84
N PHE A 106 -6.29 -7.57 6.60
CA PHE A 106 -6.43 -8.99 6.41
C PHE A 106 -7.48 -9.49 7.41
N PHE A 107 -8.53 -10.09 6.88
CA PHE A 107 -9.64 -10.60 7.68
C PHE A 107 -9.37 -12.06 8.04
N ILE A 108 -9.53 -12.38 9.32
CA ILE A 108 -9.39 -13.71 9.90
C ILE A 108 -10.74 -14.08 10.50
N PHE A 109 -11.47 -14.96 9.83
CA PHE A 109 -12.72 -15.52 10.32
C PHE A 109 -12.42 -16.70 11.24
N THR A 110 -12.95 -16.63 12.46
CA THR A 110 -12.73 -17.63 13.52
C THR A 110 -13.67 -18.83 13.43
N ASP A 111 -14.81 -18.66 12.76
CA ASP A 111 -15.76 -19.74 12.46
C ASP A 111 -15.21 -20.67 11.36
N SER A 112 -15.19 -21.98 11.62
CA SER A 112 -14.70 -22.99 10.68
C SER A 112 -15.49 -23.02 9.37
N SER A 113 -16.78 -22.66 9.40
CA SER A 113 -17.63 -22.56 8.20
C SER A 113 -17.18 -21.45 7.25
N ALA A 114 -16.43 -20.46 7.75
CA ALA A 114 -15.89 -19.35 6.99
C ALA A 114 -14.39 -19.50 6.66
N SER A 115 -13.77 -20.65 6.97
CA SER A 115 -12.33 -20.92 6.81
C SER A 115 -11.78 -20.63 5.41
N THR A 116 -12.56 -20.87 4.35
CA THR A 116 -12.18 -20.57 2.96
C THR A 116 -11.95 -19.09 2.68
N LYS A 117 -12.55 -18.20 3.49
CA LYS A 117 -12.38 -16.74 3.38
C LYS A 117 -11.05 -16.24 3.96
N ASN A 118 -10.33 -17.10 4.69
CA ASN A 118 -9.03 -16.77 5.28
C ASN A 118 -7.86 -16.88 4.31
N ARG A 119 -8.11 -17.19 3.02
CA ARG A 119 -7.08 -17.35 1.99
C ARG A 119 -6.10 -16.17 1.93
N ARG A 120 -6.58 -14.93 1.96
CA ARG A 120 -5.70 -13.74 1.89
C ARG A 120 -4.77 -13.62 3.08
N TYR A 121 -5.24 -13.96 4.27
CA TYR A 121 -4.40 -13.96 5.47
C TYR A 121 -3.41 -15.12 5.46
N PHE A 122 -3.82 -16.29 4.97
CA PHE A 122 -2.90 -17.41 4.75
C PHE A 122 -1.80 -17.08 3.73
N GLU A 123 -2.15 -16.40 2.62
CA GLU A 123 -1.18 -15.90 1.64
C GLU A 123 -0.19 -14.92 2.29
N LEU A 124 -0.65 -14.01 3.16
CA LEU A 124 0.23 -13.14 3.95
C LEU A 124 1.22 -13.94 4.80
N LEU A 125 0.73 -14.92 5.57
CA LEU A 125 1.59 -15.75 6.42
C LEU A 125 2.66 -16.47 5.59
N ASN A 126 2.29 -17.05 4.44
CA ASN A 126 3.26 -17.70 3.55
C ASN A 126 4.28 -16.70 2.98
N ASN A 127 3.82 -15.52 2.57
CA ASN A 127 4.68 -14.49 2.00
C ASN A 127 5.68 -13.92 3.01
N LEU A 128 5.37 -14.02 4.30
CA LEU A 128 6.23 -13.66 5.43
C LEU A 128 6.99 -14.85 6.02
N GLU A 129 6.91 -16.03 5.37
CA GLU A 129 7.52 -17.29 5.81
C GLU A 129 7.13 -17.71 7.23
N ILE A 130 5.90 -17.39 7.65
CA ILE A 130 5.33 -17.80 8.93
C ILE A 130 4.66 -19.16 8.77
N ASN A 131 5.24 -20.18 9.42
CA ASN A 131 4.77 -21.55 9.33
C ASN A 131 3.40 -21.75 10.01
N CYS A 132 2.48 -22.40 9.30
CA CYS A 132 1.20 -22.85 9.83
C CYS A 132 1.21 -24.37 10.00
N GLU A 133 0.92 -24.87 11.21
CA GLU A 133 0.85 -26.30 11.49
C GLU A 133 -0.33 -26.95 10.75
N GLU A 134 -0.14 -28.19 10.27
CA GLU A 134 -1.23 -29.00 9.73
C GLU A 134 -2.02 -29.66 10.87
N THR A 135 -3.35 -29.61 10.78
CA THR A 135 -4.26 -30.27 11.72
C THR A 135 -5.37 -30.98 10.97
N ASP A 136 -5.92 -32.04 11.55
CA ASP A 136 -7.07 -32.75 10.98
C ASP A 136 -8.35 -32.17 11.56
N LEU A 137 -9.23 -31.70 10.68
CA LEU A 137 -10.55 -31.21 11.04
C LEU A 137 -11.58 -31.92 10.15
N ASP A 138 -12.39 -32.76 10.78
CA ASP A 138 -13.42 -33.59 10.12
C ASP A 138 -12.87 -34.46 8.96
N GLY A 139 -11.67 -35.02 9.12
CA GLY A 139 -11.03 -35.89 8.11
C GLY A 139 -10.34 -35.13 6.98
N ASN A 140 -10.27 -33.79 7.05
CA ASN A 140 -9.54 -32.95 6.12
C ASN A 140 -8.29 -32.37 6.78
N LYS A 141 -7.15 -32.46 6.09
CA LYS A 141 -5.94 -31.74 6.50
C LYS A 141 -6.11 -30.25 6.23
N VAL A 142 -6.15 -29.46 7.29
CA VAL A 142 -6.25 -28.00 7.24
C VAL A 142 -5.04 -27.37 7.92
N LYS A 143 -4.71 -26.12 7.57
CA LYS A 143 -3.61 -25.38 8.20
C LYS A 143 -4.16 -24.48 9.30
N LYS A 144 -3.61 -24.60 10.51
CA LYS A 144 -3.95 -23.76 11.65
C LYS A 144 -3.25 -22.41 11.51
N LEU A 145 -4.05 -21.36 11.35
CA LEU A 145 -3.54 -19.99 11.19
C LEU A 145 -3.03 -19.46 12.53
N VAL A 146 -1.95 -18.69 12.48
CA VAL A 146 -1.36 -17.99 13.63
C VAL A 146 -1.71 -16.51 13.51
N LEU A 147 -2.01 -15.86 14.64
CA LEU A 147 -2.17 -14.41 14.68
C LEU A 147 -0.79 -13.76 14.73
N ILE A 148 -0.47 -12.86 13.79
CA ILE A 148 0.80 -12.14 13.76
C ILE A 148 0.83 -11.13 14.91
N GLU A 149 1.92 -11.09 15.67
CA GLU A 149 2.20 -10.06 16.67
C GLU A 149 3.24 -9.06 16.14
N GLU A 150 3.35 -7.90 16.80
CA GLU A 150 4.21 -6.80 16.35
C GLU A 150 5.69 -7.20 16.32
N ASP A 151 6.13 -7.88 17.37
CA ASP A 151 7.51 -8.35 17.53
C ASP A 151 7.94 -9.38 16.46
N ASP A 152 6.97 -10.05 15.82
CA ASP A 152 7.26 -11.06 14.79
C ASP A 152 7.62 -10.45 13.44
N VAL A 153 7.19 -9.21 13.17
CA VAL A 153 7.19 -8.66 11.80
C VAL A 153 7.71 -7.25 11.66
N VAL A 154 7.67 -6.42 12.71
CA VAL A 154 8.18 -5.05 12.61
C VAL A 154 9.67 -5.06 12.23
N GLY A 155 10.05 -4.16 11.35
CA GLY A 155 11.42 -4.08 10.85
C GLY A 155 11.75 -5.04 9.73
N LYS A 156 10.92 -6.05 9.44
CA LYS A 156 11.19 -6.99 8.35
C LYS A 156 11.17 -6.27 6.99
N PRO A 157 12.18 -6.51 6.14
CA PRO A 157 12.25 -5.95 4.81
C PRO A 157 11.29 -6.70 3.89
N VAL A 158 10.50 -5.94 3.12
CA VAL A 158 9.45 -6.46 2.24
C VAL A 158 9.39 -5.70 0.92
N MET A 159 8.90 -6.36 -0.12
CA MET A 159 8.45 -5.72 -1.34
C MET A 159 6.94 -5.53 -1.26
N VAL A 160 6.48 -4.28 -1.29
CA VAL A 160 5.05 -3.94 -1.24
C VAL A 160 4.53 -3.60 -2.62
N THR A 161 3.44 -4.25 -3.01
CA THR A 161 2.69 -3.90 -4.24
C THR A 161 1.68 -2.83 -3.91
N VAL A 162 1.96 -1.60 -4.33
CA VAL A 162 1.11 -0.43 -4.14
C VAL A 162 0.21 -0.25 -5.35
N LYS A 163 -1.10 -0.13 -5.13
CA LYS A 163 -2.09 0.13 -6.17
C LYS A 163 -3.03 1.26 -5.76
N ARG A 164 -3.63 1.93 -6.74
CA ARG A 164 -4.72 2.87 -6.50
C ARG A 164 -5.96 2.08 -6.13
N GLN A 165 -6.62 2.56 -5.10
CA GLN A 165 -7.91 2.09 -4.66
C GLN A 165 -8.88 3.24 -4.74
N GLU A 166 -9.91 3.02 -5.53
CA GLU A 166 -11.04 3.92 -5.61
C GLU A 166 -12.02 3.64 -4.46
N PHE A 167 -12.57 4.73 -3.90
CA PHE A 167 -13.59 4.66 -2.88
C PHE A 167 -14.59 5.81 -3.05
N VAL A 168 -15.83 5.56 -2.64
CA VAL A 168 -16.88 6.59 -2.55
C VAL A 168 -16.74 7.30 -1.21
N THR A 169 -16.79 8.63 -1.22
CA THR A 169 -16.66 9.43 0.01
C THR A 169 -17.82 9.15 0.96
N SER A 170 -17.56 9.16 2.27
CA SER A 170 -18.61 8.98 3.29
C SER A 170 -19.74 9.99 3.15
N GLU A 171 -19.40 11.21 2.73
CA GLU A 171 -20.32 12.33 2.49
C GLU A 171 -21.34 12.03 1.39
N THR A 172 -20.95 11.31 0.34
CA THR A 172 -21.82 11.08 -0.82
C THR A 172 -22.29 9.63 -0.96
N LYS A 173 -21.74 8.68 -0.18
CA LYS A 173 -22.07 7.24 -0.26
C LYS A 173 -23.56 6.91 -0.12
N HIS A 174 -24.32 7.78 0.55
CA HIS A 174 -25.76 7.60 0.75
C HIS A 174 -26.61 8.10 -0.44
N LEU A 175 -26.02 8.83 -1.38
CA LEU A 175 -26.69 9.37 -2.56
C LEU A 175 -26.77 8.33 -3.69
N PRO A 176 -27.63 8.54 -4.71
CA PRO A 176 -27.64 7.73 -5.93
C PRO A 176 -26.26 7.69 -6.59
N VAL A 177 -25.94 6.59 -7.27
CA VAL A 177 -24.61 6.33 -7.86
C VAL A 177 -24.10 7.47 -8.73
N GLU A 178 -24.99 8.13 -9.47
CA GLU A 178 -24.66 9.26 -10.36
C GLU A 178 -24.18 10.51 -9.60
N GLN A 179 -24.48 10.61 -8.31
CA GLN A 179 -24.11 11.74 -7.43
C GLN A 179 -23.02 11.36 -6.43
N GLN A 180 -22.50 10.14 -6.49
CA GLN A 180 -21.44 9.66 -5.61
C GLN A 180 -20.08 10.19 -6.06
N GLU A 181 -19.41 10.91 -5.17
CA GLU A 181 -18.04 11.37 -5.39
C GLU A 181 -17.07 10.20 -5.15
N ARG A 182 -16.30 9.88 -6.19
CA ARG A 182 -15.24 8.88 -6.17
C ARG A 182 -13.90 9.55 -5.98
N ARG A 183 -13.12 9.05 -5.03
CA ARG A 183 -11.73 9.45 -4.77
C ARG A 183 -10.83 8.25 -4.83
N HIS A 184 -9.53 8.50 -4.96
CA HIS A 184 -8.51 7.46 -5.00
C HIS A 184 -7.52 7.64 -3.85
N THR A 185 -7.02 6.53 -3.34
CA THR A 185 -5.91 6.47 -2.38
C THR A 185 -4.97 5.34 -2.77
N PHE A 186 -3.71 5.38 -2.34
CA PHE A 186 -2.78 4.29 -2.57
C PHE A 186 -2.76 3.35 -1.37
N LYS A 187 -2.88 2.05 -1.65
CA LYS A 187 -2.90 0.99 -0.63
C LYS A 187 -1.95 -0.12 -1.03
N VAL A 188 -1.43 -0.82 -0.02
CA VAL A 188 -0.69 -2.06 -0.23
C VAL A 188 -1.70 -3.18 -0.48
N PHE A 189 -1.59 -3.82 -1.64
CA PHE A 189 -2.44 -4.94 -2.03
C PHE A 189 -1.80 -6.29 -1.77
N ASN A 190 -0.47 -6.34 -1.86
CA ASN A 190 0.32 -7.54 -1.64
C ASN A 190 1.66 -7.17 -1.00
N VAL A 191 2.19 -8.07 -0.20
CA VAL A 191 3.49 -7.94 0.47
C VAL A 191 4.22 -9.28 0.36
N VAL A 192 5.52 -9.25 0.06
CA VAL A 192 6.41 -10.41 0.04
C VAL A 192 7.73 -10.06 0.72
N LEU A 193 8.41 -11.02 1.33
CA LEU A 193 9.74 -10.77 1.90
C LEU A 193 10.72 -10.27 0.85
N TRP A 194 11.55 -9.30 1.24
CA TRP A 194 12.64 -8.80 0.42
C TRP A 194 13.95 -9.38 0.94
N GLY A 195 14.37 -10.50 0.36
CA GLY A 195 15.53 -11.27 0.85
C GLY A 195 16.87 -10.54 0.77
N GLU A 196 17.00 -9.50 -0.06
CA GLU A 196 18.20 -8.65 -0.14
C GLU A 196 18.12 -7.42 0.79
N GLY A 197 16.96 -7.18 1.41
CA GLY A 197 16.76 -6.03 2.28
C GLY A 197 17.39 -6.24 3.66
N GLN A 198 17.85 -5.15 4.27
CA GLN A 198 18.33 -5.16 5.64
C GLN A 198 17.14 -5.01 6.60
N GLN A 199 17.09 -5.86 7.62
CA GLN A 199 16.15 -5.69 8.73
C GLN A 199 16.52 -4.45 9.54
N LEU A 200 15.52 -3.66 9.90
CA LEU A 200 15.66 -2.49 10.76
C LEU A 200 15.08 -2.77 12.14
N ASP A 201 15.64 -2.11 13.14
CA ASP A 201 15.04 -2.09 14.48
C ASP A 201 13.83 -1.15 14.51
N ALA A 202 12.89 -1.41 15.43
CA ALA A 202 11.67 -0.60 15.57
C ALA A 202 11.99 0.91 15.77
N THR A 203 13.07 1.23 16.47
CA THR A 203 13.50 2.62 16.71
C THR A 203 13.94 3.35 15.45
N GLU A 204 14.46 2.64 14.45
CA GLU A 204 14.88 3.23 13.17
C GLU A 204 13.67 3.58 12.28
N LEU A 205 12.51 2.97 12.56
CA LEU A 205 11.26 3.19 11.83
C LEU A 205 10.45 4.39 12.35
N ASP A 206 10.79 4.89 13.54
CA ASP A 206 10.12 6.01 14.20
C ASP A 206 10.72 7.39 13.87
N GLU A 207 11.83 7.46 13.13
CA GLU A 207 12.42 8.76 12.77
C GLU A 207 11.43 9.57 11.91
N ASP A 208 10.85 10.58 12.56
CA ASP A 208 9.81 11.49 12.11
C ASP A 208 10.20 12.14 10.77
N VAL A 209 9.34 12.02 9.76
CA VAL A 209 9.56 12.72 8.49
C VAL A 209 9.21 14.20 8.73
N PRO A 210 10.16 15.15 8.58
CA PRO A 210 9.84 16.56 8.70
C PRO A 210 8.82 16.94 7.61
N PHE A 211 7.72 17.56 8.04
CA PHE A 211 6.63 18.05 7.20
C PHE A 211 7.09 19.04 6.12
#